data_AF-A0A1G1P7F4-F1
#
_entry.id   AF-A0A1G1P7F4-F1
#
_cell.length_a   1.000
_cell.length_b   1.000
_cell.length_c   1.000
_cell.angle_alpha   90.00
_cell.angle_beta   90.00
_cell.angle_gamma   90.00
#
_symmetry.space_group_name_H-M   'P 1'
#
loop_
_entity.id
_entity.type
_entity.pdbx_description
1 polymer ?
#
loop_
_entity_poly.entity_id
_entity_poly.type
_entity_poly.pdbx_seq_one_letter_code
_entity_poly.pdbx_strand_id
1 'polypeptide(L)'
;MFRPGKRGQTSLEYVVLLIIVIGSFVAVQNYMKRGIQGRWKSAVDDLGDQYDPRTAITDVRHTLSSTTNTTIITVDQPGGITTQRTDVSSSAERREGQTSVGAY
;
A
#
# COMPACT_ATOMS: atom_id res chain seq x y z
N MET A 1 56.30 1.31 31.38
CA MET A 1 54.87 1.70 31.27
C MET A 1 54.28 0.98 30.07
N PHE A 2 53.62 -0.17 30.27
CA PHE A 2 53.05 -0.99 29.20
C PHE A 2 51.62 -0.53 28.90
N ARG A 3 51.39 -0.04 27.68
CA ARG A 3 50.05 0.30 27.16
C ARG A 3 49.41 -0.97 26.60
N PRO A 4 48.28 -1.48 27.11
CA PRO A 4 47.62 -2.64 26.53
C PRO A 4 47.06 -2.30 25.15
N GLY A 5 47.37 -3.14 24.15
CA GLY A 5 47.04 -2.91 22.75
C GLY A 5 45.55 -3.08 22.46
N LYS A 6 44.98 -2.13 21.70
CA LYS A 6 43.57 -2.05 21.25
C LYS A 6 43.17 -3.11 20.19
N ARG A 7 43.68 -4.35 20.27
CA ARG A 7 43.52 -5.34 19.18
C ARG A 7 42.28 -6.24 19.32
N GLY A 8 41.75 -6.41 20.54
CA GLY A 8 40.52 -7.19 20.79
C GLY A 8 39.22 -6.38 20.60
N GLN A 9 39.28 -5.05 20.80
CA GLN A 9 38.11 -4.16 20.72
C GLN A 9 37.52 -4.10 19.31
N THR A 10 38.37 -4.09 18.27
CA THR A 10 37.93 -4.05 16.88
C THR A 10 37.18 -5.32 16.45
N SER A 11 37.59 -6.51 16.91
CA SER A 11 36.89 -7.76 16.56
C SER A 11 35.49 -7.81 17.17
N LEU A 12 35.34 -7.34 18.41
CA LEU A 12 34.05 -7.27 19.09
C LEU A 12 33.09 -6.28 18.40
N GLU A 13 33.62 -5.16 17.91
CA GLU A 13 32.85 -4.18 17.15
C GLU A 13 32.30 -4.77 15.84
N TYR A 14 33.12 -5.52 15.10
CA TYR A 14 32.67 -6.22 13.89
C TYR A 14 31.60 -7.27 14.16
N VAL A 15 31.70 -8.01 15.27
CA VAL A 15 30.67 -9.01 15.65
C VAL A 15 29.34 -8.33 15.98
N VAL A 16 29.37 -7.20 16.69
CA VAL A 16 28.15 -6.44 17.01
C VAL A 16 27.49 -5.91 15.73
N LEU A 17 28.27 -5.34 14.80
CA LEU A 17 27.75 -4.89 13.51
C LEU A 17 27.13 -6.04 12.71
N LEU A 18 27.77 -7.21 12.70
CA LEU A 18 27.25 -8.39 12.01
C LEU A 18 25.87 -8.82 12.55
N ILE A 19 25.71 -8.84 13.89
CA ILE A 19 24.44 -9.20 14.52
C ILE A 19 23.33 -8.22 14.12
N ILE A 20 23.62 -6.92 14.10
CA ILE A 20 22.66 -5.88 13.69
C ILE A 20 22.23 -6.10 12.23
N VAL A 21 23.19 -6.37 11.34
CA VAL A 21 22.91 -6.61 9.92
C VAL A 21 22.02 -7.85 9.75
N ILE A 22 22.36 -8.97 10.40
CA ILE A 22 21.55 -10.20 10.34
C ILE A 22 20.15 -9.95 10.91
N GLY A 23 20.05 -9.26 12.05
CA GLY A 23 18.77 -8.91 12.67
C GLY A 23 17.86 -8.09 11.76
N SER A 24 18.43 -7.12 11.02
CA SER A 24 17.71 -6.31 10.04
C SER A 24 17.12 -7.17 8.91
N PHE A 25 17.91 -8.09 8.34
CA PHE A 25 17.42 -8.99 7.28
C PHE A 25 16.28 -9.89 7.76
N VAL A 26 16.37 -10.45 8.97
CA VAL A 26 15.31 -11.28 9.55
C VAL A 26 14.03 -10.47 9.77
N ALA A 27 14.14 -9.23 10.23
CA ALA A 27 12.99 -8.34 10.42
C ALA A 27 12.28 -8.02 9.10
N VAL A 28 13.04 -7.65 8.06
CA VAL A 28 12.49 -7.36 6.72
C VAL A 28 11.83 -8.60 6.12
N GLN A 29 12.43 -9.79 6.26
CA GLN A 29 11.86 -11.03 5.76
C GLN A 29 10.47 -11.30 6.37
N ASN A 30 10.32 -11.11 7.68
CA ASN A 30 9.04 -11.31 8.36
C ASN A 30 7.99 -10.29 7.94
N TYR A 31 8.39 -9.03 7.77
CA TYR A 31 7.50 -7.97 7.29
C TYR A 31 6.99 -8.27 5.87
N MET A 32 7.89 -8.63 4.95
CA MET A 32 7.53 -8.99 3.57
C MET A 32 6.59 -10.20 3.52
N LYS A 33 6.86 -11.25 4.30
CA LYS A 33 5.99 -12.42 4.37
C LYS A 33 4.56 -12.05 4.80
N ARG A 34 4.41 -11.19 5.81
CA ARG A 34 3.09 -10.72 6.26
C ARG A 34 2.38 -9.91 5.18
N GLY A 35 3.09 -9.03 4.47
CA GLY A 35 2.52 -8.26 3.36
C GLY A 35 2.03 -9.15 2.21
N ILE A 36 2.84 -10.13 1.81
CA ILE A 36 2.48 -11.08 0.75
C ILE A 36 1.30 -11.96 1.19
N GLN A 37 1.32 -12.48 2.41
CA GLN A 37 0.22 -13.28 2.96
C GLN A 37 -1.08 -12.49 3.04
N GLY A 38 -1.05 -11.21 3.45
CA GLY A 38 -2.23 -10.35 3.48
C GLY A 38 -2.81 -10.12 2.08
N ARG A 39 -1.96 -9.82 1.10
CA ARG A 39 -2.39 -9.66 -0.31
C ARG A 39 -2.94 -10.95 -0.90
N TRP A 40 -2.31 -12.09 -0.60
CA TRP A 40 -2.78 -13.41 -1.03
C TRP A 40 -4.15 -13.71 -0.44
N LYS A 41 -4.34 -13.43 0.86
CA LYS A 41 -5.63 -13.60 1.52
C LYS A 41 -6.71 -12.74 0.86
N SER A 42 -6.47 -11.44 0.63
CA SER A 42 -7.44 -10.59 -0.08
C SER A 42 -7.78 -11.14 -1.47
N ALA A 43 -6.80 -11.59 -2.24
CA ALA A 43 -7.05 -12.15 -3.57
C ALA A 43 -7.87 -13.45 -3.52
N VAL A 44 -7.68 -14.28 -2.48
CA VAL A 44 -8.49 -15.48 -2.26
C VAL A 44 -9.89 -15.13 -1.80
N ASP A 45 -10.05 -14.15 -0.91
CA ASP A 45 -11.35 -13.69 -0.42
C ASP A 45 -12.17 -13.07 -1.58
N ASP A 46 -11.53 -12.29 -2.47
CA ASP A 46 -12.16 -11.74 -3.69
C ASP A 46 -12.61 -12.83 -4.67
N LEU A 47 -11.89 -13.95 -4.75
CA LEU A 47 -12.32 -15.14 -5.50
C LEU A 47 -13.40 -15.93 -4.74
N GLY A 48 -13.42 -15.89 -3.41
CA GLY A 48 -14.45 -16.56 -2.60
C GLY A 48 -15.82 -15.89 -2.72
N ASP A 49 -15.84 -14.56 -2.82
CA ASP A 49 -17.04 -13.73 -3.01
C ASP A 49 -17.63 -13.81 -4.44
N GLN A 50 -17.30 -14.86 -5.21
CA GLN A 50 -17.86 -15.09 -6.53
C GLN A 50 -19.39 -15.27 -6.44
N TYR A 51 -20.12 -14.36 -7.08
CA TYR A 51 -21.57 -14.37 -7.20
C TYR A 51 -22.05 -15.65 -7.92
N ASP A 52 -22.71 -16.54 -7.20
CA ASP A 52 -23.48 -17.63 -7.79
C ASP A 52 -24.97 -17.23 -7.87
N PRO A 53 -25.51 -16.96 -9.07
CA PRO A 53 -26.91 -16.56 -9.24
C PRO A 53 -27.92 -17.66 -8.85
N ARG A 54 -27.47 -18.88 -8.56
CA ARG A 54 -28.33 -20.01 -8.20
C ARG A 54 -28.42 -20.28 -6.69
N THR A 55 -27.49 -19.75 -5.88
CA THR A 55 -27.38 -20.07 -4.43
C THR A 55 -27.31 -18.84 -3.53
N ALA A 56 -27.06 -17.65 -4.06
CA ALA A 56 -27.00 -16.41 -3.29
C ALA A 56 -28.11 -15.42 -3.69
N ILE A 57 -28.77 -14.83 -2.68
CA ILE A 57 -29.57 -13.61 -2.85
C ILE A 57 -28.64 -12.44 -2.48
N THR A 58 -28.23 -11.68 -3.48
CA THR A 58 -27.27 -10.58 -3.35
C THR A 58 -27.90 -9.26 -3.78
N ASP A 59 -28.02 -8.30 -2.87
CA ASP A 59 -28.32 -6.90 -3.19
C ASP A 59 -27.12 -6.07 -2.76
N VAL A 60 -26.24 -5.78 -3.73
CA VAL A 60 -25.03 -4.98 -3.52
C VAL A 60 -25.08 -3.78 -4.44
N ARG A 61 -25.11 -2.58 -3.84
CA ARG A 61 -25.04 -1.31 -4.54
C ARG A 61 -23.61 -0.80 -4.55
N HIS A 62 -23.04 -0.75 -5.74
CA HIS A 62 -21.78 -0.07 -6.00
C HIS A 62 -22.06 1.37 -6.39
N THR A 63 -21.59 2.33 -5.58
CA THR A 63 -21.67 3.75 -5.91
C THR A 63 -20.26 4.29 -6.06
N LEU A 64 -19.92 4.65 -7.30
CA LEU A 64 -18.69 5.35 -7.64
C LEU A 64 -19.01 6.84 -7.80
N SER A 65 -18.46 7.67 -6.92
CA SER A 65 -18.57 9.13 -7.04
C SER A 65 -17.20 9.68 -7.42
N SER A 66 -17.08 10.13 -8.66
CA SER A 66 -15.88 10.79 -9.18
C SER A 66 -16.17 12.25 -9.42
N THR A 67 -15.36 13.14 -8.84
CA THR A 67 -15.42 14.58 -9.08
C THR A 67 -14.06 15.04 -9.59
N THR A 68 -14.07 15.61 -10.80
CA THR A 68 -12.89 16.20 -11.42
C THR A 68 -13.13 17.69 -11.59
N ASN A 69 -12.36 18.50 -10.89
CA ASN A 69 -12.34 19.95 -11.06
C ASN A 69 -11.08 20.33 -11.84
N THR A 70 -11.27 20.84 -13.05
CA THR A 70 -10.19 21.38 -13.88
C THR A 70 -10.27 22.89 -13.87
N THR A 71 -9.21 23.53 -13.38
CA THR A 71 -9.04 24.98 -13.43
C THR A 71 -7.97 25.31 -14.46
N ILE A 72 -8.30 26.19 -15.40
CA ILE A 72 -7.36 26.72 -16.40
C ILE A 72 -7.26 28.22 -16.18
N ILE A 73 -6.07 28.69 -15.81
CA ILE A 73 -5.76 30.11 -15.65
C ILE A 73 -4.99 30.54 -16.89
N THR A 74 -5.50 31.55 -17.58
CA THR A 74 -4.83 32.18 -18.72
C THR A 74 -4.33 33.56 -18.28
N VAL A 75 -3.03 33.80 -18.43
CA VAL A 75 -2.41 35.09 -18.11
C VAL A 75 -1.81 35.66 -19.40
N ASP A 76 -2.31 36.82 -19.81
CA ASP A 76 -1.78 37.58 -20.95
C ASP A 76 -0.67 38.52 -20.46
N GLN A 77 0.54 38.35 -20.99
CA GLN A 77 1.73 39.12 -20.60
C GLN A 77 2.41 39.69 -21.85
N PRO A 78 3.13 40.82 -21.76
CA PRO A 78 3.87 41.36 -22.90
C PRO A 78 4.92 40.34 -23.37
N GLY A 79 4.66 39.68 -24.51
CA GLY A 79 5.47 38.57 -25.03
C GLY A 79 4.72 37.26 -25.25
N GLY A 80 3.44 37.16 -24.85
CA GLY A 80 2.56 36.04 -25.21
C GLY A 80 1.58 35.62 -24.12
N ILE A 81 0.76 34.63 -24.43
CA ILE A 81 -0.25 34.07 -23.53
C ILE A 81 0.34 32.85 -22.82
N THR A 82 0.33 32.85 -21.49
CA THR A 82 0.68 31.67 -20.68
C THR A 82 -0.57 31.04 -20.11
N THR A 83 -0.66 29.71 -20.12
CA THR A 83 -1.75 28.97 -19.49
C THR A 83 -1.20 28.06 -18.39
N GLN A 84 -1.88 28.03 -17.24
CA GLN A 84 -1.61 27.10 -16.15
C GLN A 84 -2.86 26.27 -15.91
N ARG A 85 -2.70 24.95 -16.00
CA ARG A 85 -3.76 23.99 -15.72
C ARG A 85 -3.54 23.35 -14.36
N THR A 86 -4.58 23.23 -13.56
CA THR A 86 -4.58 22.46 -12.33
C THR A 86 -5.80 21.55 -12.33
N ASP A 87 -5.55 20.25 -12.25
CA ASP A 87 -6.59 19.23 -12.17
C ASP A 87 -6.62 18.68 -10.73
N VAL A 88 -7.77 18.78 -10.08
CA VAL A 88 -8.04 18.14 -8.78
C VAL A 88 -9.06 17.03 -9.04
N SER A 89 -8.65 15.79 -8.80
CA SER A 89 -9.53 14.64 -8.89
C SER A 89 -9.78 14.06 -7.50
N SER A 90 -11.04 13.76 -7.19
CA SER A 90 -11.45 13.04 -5.99
C SER A 90 -12.35 11.89 -6.42
N SER A 91 -11.97 10.68 -6.02
CA SER A 91 -12.77 9.48 -6.23
C SER A 91 -13.11 8.89 -4.87
N ALA A 92 -14.41 8.67 -4.65
CA ALA A 92 -14.91 7.93 -3.50
C ALA A 92 -15.68 6.71 -4.01
N GLU A 93 -15.24 5.53 -3.58
CA GLU A 93 -15.92 4.27 -3.82
C GLU A 93 -16.65 3.84 -2.56
N ARG A 94 -17.93 3.51 -2.67
CA ARG A 94 -18.74 2.97 -1.58
C ARG A 94 -19.46 1.72 -2.05
N ARG A 95 -19.25 0.63 -1.31
CA ARG A 95 -19.90 -0.67 -1.51
C ARG A 95 -20.78 -0.95 -0.30
N GLU A 96 -22.09 -1.05 -0.52
CA GLU A 96 -23.08 -1.37 0.51
C GLU A 96 -24.01 -2.46 0.02
N GLY A 97 -24.35 -3.40 0.89
CA GLY A 97 -25.24 -4.49 0.54
C GLY A 97 -25.14 -5.66 1.50
N GLN A 98 -26.04 -6.62 1.32
CA GLN A 98 -26.01 -7.89 2.02
C GLN A 98 -26.01 -9.01 0.99
N THR A 99 -25.16 -9.99 1.22
CA THR A 99 -25.17 -11.27 0.52
C THR A 99 -25.70 -12.30 1.49
N SER A 100 -26.82 -12.95 1.17
CA SER A 100 -27.33 -14.09 1.92
C SER A 100 -27.17 -15.34 1.06
N VAL A 101 -26.32 -16.25 1.52
CA VAL A 101 -26.17 -17.59 0.95
C VAL A 101 -27.13 -18.54 1.66
N GLY A 102 -28.02 -19.17 0.90
CA GLY A 102 -28.89 -20.22 1.42
C GLY A 102 -28.07 -21.49 1.64
N ALA A 103 -28.17 -22.10 2.83
CA ALA A 103 -27.64 -23.44 3.04
C ALA A 103 -28.45 -24.45 2.23
N TYR A 104 -27.77 -25.24 1.40
CA TYR A 104 -28.32 -26.48 0.85
C TYR A 104 -28.28 -27.60 1.90
#